data_AF-A0A2E5ELC1-F1
#
_entry.id   AF-A0A2E5ELC1-F1
#
_cell.length_a   1.000
_cell.length_b   1.000
_cell.length_c   1.000
_cell.angle_alpha   90.00
_cell.angle_beta   90.00
_cell.angle_gamma   90.00
#
_symmetry.space_group_name_H-M   'P 1'
#
loop_
_entity.id
_entity.type
_entity.pdbx_description
1 polymer ?
#
loop_
_entity_poly.entity_id
_entity_poly.type
_entity_poly.pdbx_seq_one_letter_code
_entity_poly.pdbx_strand_id
1 'polypeptide(L)'
;MFEHHEHRVFMTENQGVMRWAVRRTDFEGEDPDPAVYVSSTEDESTWLEESPSFSEFTVELFLYNLERLGTEFTASAYLQAPRQLIKLASQYPRIELPQRNWPPSRYHGDWDLIIGFQNDGDGGWVYVSARNAEAAMELCSRFGEIERDSKSGDWPA
;
A
#
# COMPACT_ATOMS: atom_id res chain seq x y z
N MET A 1 15.57 12.81 -9.08
CA MET A 1 15.51 11.88 -10.22
C MET A 1 16.92 11.68 -10.73
N PHE A 2 17.33 10.43 -11.01
CA PHE A 2 18.62 10.12 -11.61
C PHE A 2 18.46 9.01 -12.66
N GLU A 3 19.41 8.90 -13.58
CA GLU A 3 19.37 7.89 -14.65
C GLU A 3 20.08 6.61 -14.20
N HIS A 4 19.46 5.46 -14.50
CA HIS A 4 20.07 4.14 -14.32
C HIS A 4 19.77 3.29 -15.56
N HIS A 5 20.78 3.08 -16.40
CA HIS A 5 20.65 2.49 -17.73
C HIS A 5 19.53 3.17 -18.56
N GLU A 6 18.52 2.40 -18.98
CA GLU A 6 17.38 2.85 -19.78
C GLU A 6 16.20 3.32 -18.91
N HIS A 7 16.39 3.49 -17.61
CA HIS A 7 15.34 3.87 -16.67
C HIS A 7 15.64 5.22 -15.98
N ARG A 8 14.60 6.02 -15.77
CA ARG A 8 14.65 7.26 -14.98
C ARG A 8 14.05 7.02 -13.61
N VAL A 9 14.93 6.93 -12.61
CA VAL A 9 14.55 6.67 -11.22
C VAL A 9 13.96 7.93 -10.60
N PHE A 10 12.71 7.86 -10.17
CA PHE A 10 11.99 8.98 -9.56
C PHE A 10 11.75 8.78 -8.06
N MET A 11 11.78 7.55 -7.57
CA MET A 11 11.55 7.24 -6.16
C MET A 11 12.46 6.11 -5.67
N THR A 12 12.85 6.18 -4.40
CA THR A 12 13.56 5.12 -3.69
C THR A 12 12.87 4.92 -2.35
N GLU A 13 12.72 3.66 -1.95
CA GLU A 13 12.09 3.29 -0.69
C GLU A 13 12.92 3.86 0.48
N ASN A 14 12.27 4.13 1.61
CA ASN A 14 12.87 4.85 2.73
C ASN A 14 14.11 4.16 3.34
N GLN A 15 14.25 2.84 3.22
CA GLN A 15 15.44 2.08 3.63
C GLN A 15 16.42 1.84 2.47
N GLY A 16 16.13 2.37 1.29
CA GLY A 16 17.01 2.26 0.13
C GLY A 16 17.05 0.86 -0.47
N VAL A 17 16.08 -0.01 -0.18
CA VAL A 17 16.09 -1.41 -0.68
C VAL A 17 15.45 -1.56 -2.06
N MET A 18 14.48 -0.70 -2.40
CA MET A 18 13.83 -0.69 -3.72
C MET A 18 13.89 0.69 -4.34
N ARG A 19 13.88 0.74 -5.67
CA ARG A 19 13.74 1.96 -6.46
C ARG A 19 12.68 1.77 -7.54
N TRP A 20 11.98 2.86 -7.84
CA TRP A 20 10.97 2.92 -8.89
C TRP A 20 11.36 3.91 -9.97
N ALA A 21 11.08 3.52 -11.21
CA ALA A 21 11.47 4.26 -12.39
C ALA A 21 10.43 4.12 -13.50
N VAL A 22 10.51 5.02 -14.47
CA VAL A 22 9.86 4.87 -15.78
C VAL A 22 10.94 4.57 -16.82
N ARG A 23 10.60 3.91 -17.92
CA ARG A 23 11.55 3.77 -19.03
C ARG A 23 11.83 5.14 -19.64
N ARG A 24 13.08 5.35 -20.01
CA ARG A 24 13.53 6.60 -20.62
C ARG A 24 12.80 6.89 -21.93
N THR A 25 12.56 5.87 -22.74
CA THR A 25 11.83 5.99 -24.02
C THR A 25 10.41 6.49 -23.84
N ASP A 26 9.73 6.06 -22.77
CA ASP A 26 8.32 6.41 -22.53
C ASP A 26 8.23 7.86 -22.04
N PHE A 27 9.20 8.26 -21.22
CA PHE A 27 9.36 9.65 -20.79
C PHE A 27 9.72 10.60 -21.96
N GLU A 28 10.65 10.19 -22.83
CA GLU A 28 11.06 10.97 -24.00
C GLU A 28 10.01 10.99 -25.10
N GLY A 29 9.18 9.95 -25.19
CA GLY A 29 8.06 9.83 -26.12
C GLY A 29 6.81 10.63 -25.74
N GLU A 30 6.86 11.39 -24.64
CA GLU A 30 5.75 12.15 -24.08
C GLU A 30 4.51 11.29 -23.77
N ASP A 31 4.70 10.01 -23.39
CA ASP A 31 3.61 9.23 -22.83
C ASP A 31 3.12 9.92 -21.55
N PRO A 32 1.86 10.37 -21.50
CA PRO A 32 1.35 11.08 -20.33
C PRO A 32 1.21 10.17 -19.10
N ASP A 33 1.21 8.84 -19.28
CA ASP A 33 0.97 7.89 -18.18
C ASP A 33 1.75 6.57 -18.34
N PRO A 34 3.09 6.61 -18.31
CA PRO A 34 3.94 5.47 -18.61
C PRO A 34 3.90 4.41 -17.51
N ALA A 35 4.23 3.16 -17.86
CA ALA A 35 4.40 2.08 -16.90
C ALA A 35 5.51 2.38 -15.89
N VAL A 36 5.32 1.90 -14.66
CA VAL A 36 6.29 2.02 -13.57
C VAL A 36 6.97 0.69 -13.36
N TYR A 37 8.30 0.73 -13.28
CA TYR A 37 9.16 -0.41 -13.03
C TYR A 37 9.81 -0.31 -11.66
N VAL A 38 10.01 -1.45 -11.00
CA VAL A 38 10.68 -1.58 -9.72
C VAL A 38 11.92 -2.45 -9.85
N SER A 39 12.97 -2.11 -9.10
CA SER A 39 14.23 -2.85 -9.04
C SER A 39 14.77 -2.79 -7.61
N SER A 40 15.45 -3.87 -7.19
CA SER A 40 16.24 -3.86 -5.96
C SER A 40 17.46 -2.96 -6.15
N THR A 41 17.85 -2.22 -5.12
CA THR A 41 19.12 -1.46 -5.17
C THR A 41 20.35 -2.37 -5.12
N GLU A 42 20.19 -3.63 -4.68
CA GLU A 42 21.24 -4.65 -4.68
C GLU A 42 21.36 -5.39 -6.02
N ASP A 43 20.25 -5.51 -6.78
CA ASP A 43 20.23 -6.08 -8.14
C ASP A 43 19.78 -5.02 -9.15
N GLU A 44 20.78 -4.34 -9.69
CA GLU A 44 20.57 -3.26 -10.64
C GLU A 44 20.22 -3.71 -12.06
N SER A 45 20.28 -5.02 -12.33
CA SER A 45 20.09 -5.59 -13.67
C SER A 45 18.64 -6.00 -13.94
N THR A 46 17.88 -6.29 -12.88
CA THR A 46 16.50 -6.76 -12.99
C THR A 46 15.52 -5.62 -12.72
N TRP A 47 14.66 -5.37 -13.71
CA TRP A 47 13.52 -4.46 -13.61
C TRP A 47 12.23 -5.24 -13.84
N LEU A 48 11.32 -5.16 -12.88
CA LEU A 48 9.99 -5.76 -12.95
C LEU A 48 8.97 -4.65 -13.13
N GLU A 49 7.94 -4.91 -13.93
CA GLU A 49 6.80 -3.99 -14.00
C GLU A 49 6.06 -4.03 -12.65
N GLU A 50 5.92 -2.86 -12.03
CA GLU A 50 5.21 -2.66 -10.76
C GLU A 50 3.76 -2.24 -11.00
N SER A 51 3.55 -1.38 -12.00
CA SER A 51 2.24 -0.87 -12.39
C SER A 51 2.23 -0.58 -13.88
N PRO A 52 1.14 -0.88 -14.60
CA PRO A 52 1.04 -0.59 -16.03
C PRO A 52 0.93 0.91 -16.33
N SER A 53 0.66 1.75 -15.32
CA SER A 53 0.59 3.21 -15.46
C SER A 53 1.14 3.94 -14.23
N PHE A 54 1.57 5.18 -14.42
CA PHE A 54 2.10 6.04 -13.36
C PHE A 54 0.99 6.56 -12.45
N SER A 55 -0.19 6.81 -13.02
CA SER A 55 -1.38 7.26 -12.29
C SER A 55 -1.88 6.19 -11.31
N GLU A 56 -2.00 4.93 -11.74
CA GLU A 56 -2.35 3.81 -10.85
C GLU A 56 -1.29 3.62 -9.75
N PHE A 57 -0.01 3.67 -10.12
CA PHE A 57 1.08 3.60 -9.14
C PHE A 57 0.99 4.71 -8.09
N THR A 58 0.61 5.92 -8.49
CA THR A 58 0.45 7.06 -7.58
C THR A 58 -0.71 6.85 -6.62
N VAL A 59 -1.82 6.27 -7.08
CA VAL A 59 -2.96 5.91 -6.20
C VAL A 59 -2.54 4.83 -5.21
N GLU A 60 -1.86 3.78 -5.65
CA GLU A 60 -1.34 2.74 -4.76
C GLU A 60 -0.35 3.28 -3.74
N LEU A 61 0.56 4.16 -4.17
CA LEU A 61 1.52 4.80 -3.29
C LEU A 61 0.83 5.70 -2.26
N PHE A 62 -0.25 6.39 -2.66
CA PHE A 62 -1.07 7.16 -1.74
C PHE A 62 -1.73 6.28 -0.68
N LEU A 63 -2.34 5.15 -1.06
CA LEU A 63 -2.94 4.21 -0.12
C LEU A 63 -1.89 3.62 0.84
N TYR A 64 -0.75 3.21 0.30
CA TYR A 64 0.38 2.73 1.10
C TYR A 64 0.89 3.77 2.11
N ASN A 65 1.00 5.04 1.70
CA ASN A 65 1.43 6.11 2.59
C ASN A 65 0.36 6.47 3.62
N LEU A 66 -0.92 6.43 3.25
CA LEU A 66 -2.03 6.65 4.17
C LEU A 66 -1.97 5.67 5.36
N GLU A 67 -1.60 4.43 5.09
CA GLU A 67 -1.45 3.37 6.09
C GLU A 67 -0.23 3.53 6.98
N ARG A 68 0.89 4.01 6.42
CA ARG A 68 2.18 4.06 7.13
C ARG A 68 2.47 5.37 7.83
N LEU A 69 2.08 6.48 7.23
CA LEU A 69 2.24 7.82 7.80
C LEU A 69 1.03 8.18 8.67
N GLY A 70 -0.11 7.57 8.38
CA GLY A 70 -1.32 7.70 9.15
C GLY A 70 -2.00 9.05 8.99
N THR A 71 -3.26 9.07 9.40
CA THR A 71 -4.00 10.25 9.84
C THR A 71 -4.23 10.14 11.35
N GLU A 72 -4.90 11.12 11.94
CA GLU A 72 -5.39 11.04 13.33
C GLU A 72 -6.36 9.85 13.57
N PHE A 73 -6.84 9.17 12.51
CA PHE A 73 -7.74 8.01 12.59
C PHE A 73 -7.19 6.76 11.89
N THR A 74 -5.87 6.55 11.94
CA THR A 74 -5.21 5.35 11.38
C THR A 74 -4.82 4.37 12.49
N ALA A 75 -5.04 3.07 12.25
CA ALA A 75 -4.53 1.96 13.05
C ALA A 75 -3.75 0.98 12.17
N SER A 76 -2.89 0.23 12.83
CA SER A 76 -2.37 -1.02 12.31
C SER A 76 -2.53 -2.12 13.34
N ALA A 77 -2.74 -3.33 12.88
CA ALA A 77 -2.71 -4.50 13.73
C ALA A 77 -2.10 -5.68 13.02
N TYR A 78 -1.48 -6.55 13.82
CA TYR A 78 -1.01 -7.83 13.34
C TYR A 78 -2.09 -8.87 13.59
N LEU A 79 -2.56 -9.51 12.52
CA LEU A 79 -3.55 -10.58 12.65
C LEU A 79 -2.88 -11.93 12.44
N GLN A 80 -2.77 -12.68 13.53
CA GLN A 80 -2.26 -14.05 13.55
C GLN A 80 -3.19 -15.06 12.83
N ALA A 81 -4.47 -14.69 12.61
CA ALA A 81 -5.48 -15.61 12.09
C ALA A 81 -6.05 -15.19 10.72
N PRO A 82 -5.75 -15.93 9.63
CA PRO A 82 -6.27 -15.68 8.28
C PRO A 82 -7.80 -15.59 8.17
N ARG A 83 -8.54 -16.23 9.08
CA ARG A 83 -10.02 -16.22 9.05
C ARG A 83 -10.62 -14.87 9.44
N GLN A 84 -10.01 -14.15 10.38
CA GLN A 84 -10.47 -12.82 10.77
C GLN A 84 -10.24 -11.82 9.62
N LEU A 85 -9.09 -11.95 8.95
CA LEU A 85 -8.76 -11.19 7.74
C LEU A 85 -9.77 -11.39 6.62
N ILE A 86 -10.08 -12.66 6.30
CA ILE A 86 -11.04 -12.99 5.24
C ILE A 86 -12.44 -12.45 5.58
N LYS A 87 -12.88 -12.59 6.83
CA LYS A 87 -14.19 -12.10 7.28
C LYS A 87 -14.28 -10.58 7.19
N LEU A 88 -13.20 -9.87 7.50
CA LEU A 88 -13.15 -8.42 7.38
C LEU A 88 -13.16 -8.00 5.91
N ALA A 89 -12.28 -8.58 5.10
CA ALA A 89 -12.14 -8.25 3.69
C ALA A 89 -13.45 -8.47 2.92
N SER A 90 -14.25 -9.48 3.30
CA SER A 90 -15.53 -9.76 2.63
C SER A 90 -16.65 -8.76 2.92
N GLN A 91 -16.48 -7.86 3.90
CA GLN A 91 -17.46 -6.83 4.24
C GLN A 91 -17.33 -5.56 3.41
N TYR A 92 -16.19 -5.37 2.74
CA TYR A 92 -15.87 -4.16 1.99
C TYR A 92 -15.49 -4.50 0.55
N PRO A 93 -15.89 -3.67 -0.43
CA PRO A 93 -15.54 -3.93 -1.80
C PRO A 93 -14.01 -3.85 -1.97
N ARG A 94 -13.48 -4.71 -2.84
CA ARG A 94 -12.08 -4.66 -3.23
C ARG A 94 -11.85 -3.41 -4.06
N ILE A 95 -10.77 -2.69 -3.78
CA ILE A 95 -10.27 -1.62 -4.64
C ILE A 95 -9.41 -2.31 -5.71
N GLU A 96 -9.88 -2.27 -6.95
CA GLU A 96 -9.20 -2.89 -8.09
C GLU A 96 -8.01 -2.02 -8.50
N LEU A 97 -6.85 -2.34 -7.91
CA LEU A 97 -5.54 -1.81 -8.28
C LEU A 97 -4.61 -2.98 -8.63
N PRO A 98 -3.61 -2.76 -9.50
CA PRO A 98 -2.52 -3.70 -9.69
C PRO A 98 -1.93 -4.21 -8.37
N GLN A 99 -1.40 -5.43 -8.39
CA GLN A 99 -0.71 -5.98 -7.23
C GLN A 99 0.75 -5.55 -7.28
N ARG A 100 1.19 -4.79 -6.28
CA ARG A 100 2.59 -4.39 -6.12
C ARG A 100 3.51 -5.60 -5.92
N ASN A 101 4.72 -5.53 -6.49
CA ASN A 101 5.77 -6.49 -6.19
C ASN A 101 6.35 -6.22 -4.80
N TRP A 102 6.41 -4.96 -4.35
CA TRP A 102 6.99 -4.62 -3.04
C TRP A 102 6.38 -3.41 -2.31
N PRO A 103 5.83 -3.60 -1.09
CA PRO A 103 5.36 -4.89 -0.58
C PRO A 103 4.04 -5.30 -1.25
N PRO A 104 3.81 -6.61 -1.48
CA PRO A 104 2.51 -7.10 -1.94
C PRO A 104 1.41 -6.66 -0.99
N SER A 105 0.46 -5.89 -1.53
CA SER A 105 -0.62 -5.27 -0.79
C SER A 105 -1.92 -5.40 -1.56
N ARG A 106 -3.03 -5.54 -0.86
CA ARG A 106 -4.39 -5.43 -1.42
C ARG A 106 -5.22 -4.51 -0.54
N TYR A 107 -6.13 -3.80 -1.18
CA TYR A 107 -6.94 -2.80 -0.50
C TYR A 107 -8.42 -3.11 -0.63
N HIS A 108 -9.14 -2.93 0.46
CA HIS A 108 -10.60 -2.97 0.52
C HIS A 108 -11.08 -1.68 1.18
N GLY A 109 -12.27 -1.21 0.84
CA GLY A 109 -12.77 -0.01 1.48
C GLY A 109 -13.85 0.70 0.70
N ASP A 110 -14.24 1.84 1.23
CA ASP A 110 -15.18 2.78 0.65
C ASP A 110 -14.66 4.21 0.85
N TRP A 111 -15.57 5.18 0.81
CA TRP A 111 -15.22 6.59 0.94
C TRP A 111 -14.78 7.01 2.34
N ASP A 112 -15.23 6.30 3.37
CA ASP A 112 -14.96 6.63 4.76
C ASP A 112 -13.89 5.73 5.37
N LEU A 113 -13.56 4.62 4.70
CA LEU A 113 -12.65 3.63 5.23
C LEU A 113 -11.77 2.96 4.16
N ILE A 114 -10.48 2.85 4.45
CA ILE A 114 -9.51 2.04 3.71
C ILE A 114 -8.91 0.97 4.62
N ILE A 115 -8.83 -0.26 4.12
CA ILE A 115 -8.25 -1.43 4.77
C ILE A 115 -7.19 -2.02 3.83
N GLY A 116 -5.92 -1.92 4.22
CA GLY A 116 -4.81 -2.58 3.57
C GLY A 116 -4.48 -3.91 4.22
N PHE A 117 -4.19 -4.89 3.39
CA PHE A 117 -3.63 -6.17 3.81
C PHE A 117 -2.25 -6.33 3.20
N GLN A 118 -1.25 -6.54 4.04
CA GLN A 118 0.13 -6.78 3.63
C GLN A 118 0.56 -8.18 4.09
N ASN A 119 1.23 -8.93 3.20
CA ASN A 119 1.74 -10.29 3.42
C ASN A 119 0.65 -11.32 3.73
N ASP A 120 0.11 -11.95 2.68
CA ASP A 120 -1.04 -12.88 2.76
C ASP A 120 -0.70 -14.31 3.25
N GLY A 121 0.44 -14.49 3.91
CA GLY A 121 0.91 -15.79 4.41
C GLY A 121 0.42 -16.11 5.83
N ASP A 122 1.22 -16.89 6.58
CA ASP A 122 0.99 -17.19 8.00
C ASP A 122 1.22 -15.93 8.86
N GLY A 123 0.21 -15.06 8.88
CA GLY A 123 0.20 -13.79 9.58
C GLY A 123 0.37 -12.61 8.62
N GLY A 124 -0.63 -11.74 8.62
CA GLY A 124 -0.67 -10.54 7.78
C GLY A 124 -0.80 -9.28 8.62
N TRP A 125 -0.22 -8.19 8.13
CA TRP A 125 -0.51 -6.88 8.69
C TRP A 125 -1.80 -6.35 8.08
N VAL A 126 -2.67 -5.83 8.94
CA VAL A 126 -3.79 -5.01 8.51
C VAL A 126 -3.52 -3.59 8.91
N TYR A 127 -3.66 -2.72 7.94
CA TYR A 127 -3.66 -1.29 8.14
C TYR A 127 -5.07 -0.80 7.88
N VAL A 128 -5.53 0.10 8.72
CA VAL A 128 -6.86 0.67 8.61
C VAL A 128 -6.75 2.17 8.75
N SER A 129 -7.30 2.90 7.79
CA SER A 129 -7.39 4.35 7.83
C SER A 129 -8.85 4.77 7.67
N ALA A 130 -9.36 5.49 8.65
CA ALA A 130 -10.69 6.06 8.61
C ALA A 130 -10.62 7.56 8.26
N ARG A 131 -11.66 8.06 7.61
CA ARG A 131 -11.76 9.48 7.24
C ARG A 131 -12.01 10.38 8.45
N ASN A 132 -12.72 9.87 9.46
CA ASN A 132 -13.10 10.61 10.66
C ASN A 132 -13.31 9.66 11.86
N ALA A 133 -13.52 10.23 13.04
CA ALA A 133 -13.73 9.50 14.29
C ALA A 133 -14.97 8.57 14.26
N GLU A 134 -16.04 8.94 13.56
CA GLU A 134 -17.26 8.13 13.46
C GLU A 134 -17.01 6.83 12.70
N ALA A 135 -16.38 6.93 11.52
CA ALA A 135 -15.96 5.78 10.72
C ALA A 135 -14.94 4.90 11.47
N ALA A 136 -14.05 5.52 12.25
CA ALA A 136 -13.17 4.79 13.13
C ALA A 136 -13.97 3.99 14.18
N MET A 137 -14.83 4.64 14.97
CA MET A 137 -15.61 3.96 16.02
C MET A 137 -16.49 2.82 15.48
N GLU A 138 -17.14 3.00 14.32
CA GLU A 138 -17.91 1.94 13.66
C GLU A 138 -17.05 0.69 13.45
N LEU A 139 -15.84 0.90 12.96
CA LEU A 139 -14.90 -0.17 12.70
C LEU A 139 -14.41 -0.85 13.99
N CYS A 140 -14.10 -0.07 15.04
CA CYS A 140 -13.77 -0.63 16.36
C CYS A 140 -14.87 -1.53 16.91
N SER A 141 -16.13 -1.12 16.78
CA SER A 141 -17.29 -1.90 17.23
C SER A 141 -17.39 -3.26 16.53
N ARG A 142 -16.88 -3.36 15.29
CA ARG A 142 -16.88 -4.58 14.47
C ARG A 142 -15.67 -5.47 14.75
N PHE A 143 -14.58 -4.90 15.26
CA PHE A 143 -13.31 -5.59 15.38
C PHE A 143 -13.07 -6.36 16.66
N GLY A 144 -13.79 -6.06 17.74
CA GLY A 144 -13.97 -6.91 18.92
C GLY A 144 -12.71 -7.25 19.74
N GLU A 145 -11.67 -7.83 19.14
CA GLU A 145 -10.49 -8.40 19.80
C GLU A 145 -9.29 -8.49 18.83
N ILE A 146 -8.88 -7.37 18.24
CA ILE A 146 -7.63 -7.32 17.48
C ILE A 146 -6.48 -6.94 18.42
N GLU A 147 -5.41 -7.74 18.44
CA GLU A 147 -4.17 -7.40 19.14
C GLU A 147 -3.54 -6.19 18.46
N ARG A 148 -3.63 -5.05 19.16
CA ARG A 148 -3.16 -3.74 18.71
C ARG A 148 -1.64 -3.67 18.84
N ASP A 149 -0.94 -3.30 17.77
CA ASP A 149 0.50 -2.98 17.89
C ASP A 149 0.65 -1.63 18.61
N SER A 150 1.73 -1.46 19.36
CA SER A 150 2.15 -0.27 20.09
C SER A 150 2.10 1.06 19.30
N LYS A 151 2.11 1.02 17.96
CA LYS A 151 1.93 2.20 17.10
C LYS A 151 0.47 2.61 16.88
N SER A 152 -0.50 1.78 17.23
CA SER A 152 -1.94 2.07 17.12
C SER A 152 -2.50 2.79 18.36
N GLY A 153 -1.64 3.46 19.13
CA GLY A 153 -1.99 4.10 20.41
C GLY A 153 -2.98 5.26 20.30
N ASP A 154 -3.24 5.74 19.08
CA ASP A 154 -4.02 6.95 18.83
C ASP A 154 -5.50 6.69 18.47
N TRP A 155 -5.97 5.45 18.59
CA TRP A 155 -7.38 5.16 18.29
C TRP A 155 -8.32 5.73 19.35
N PRO A 156 -9.39 6.46 18.96
CA PRO A 156 -10.40 6.90 19.91
C PRO A 156 -10.99 5.70 20.65
N ALA A 157 -10.97 5.77 21.98
CA ALA A 157 -11.48 4.74 22.88
C ALA A 157 -13.00 4.73 22.94
#